data_AF-A0AAU0P6L9-F1
#
_entry.id   AF-A0AAU0P6L9-F1
#
_cell.length_a   1.000
_cell.length_b   1.000
_cell.length_c   1.000
_cell.angle_alpha   90.00
_cell.angle_beta   90.00
_cell.angle_gamma   90.00
#
_symmetry.space_group_name_H-M   'P 1'
#
loop_
_entity.id
_entity.type
_entity.pdbx_description
1 polymer ?
#
loop_
_entity_poly.entity_id
_entity_poly.type
_entity_poly.pdbx_seq_one_letter_code
_entity_poly.pdbx_strand_id
1 'polypeptide(L)'
;MGKLELKNELVVKKSEQLIYSKYKLSAPAQKLVTTVISLVQEEDESNKEYSILAKDFLELCGTKTNNREYLKDACEEIFTKPLKIKEPKGWLIVNWCSSIRYIDDQGTIKFKVSDELKPYILNLKNNYLKYDLKNILPLKSEYSIRVYEWLKDIYNSKQRYNKKMIEEFEIEFLRERLIVPSSYNFGMMKDRVIEKAKEDLEKHTDIRFTYQALKKGSGNTFTHIEFTISKNFDVLEEMEKIEQLPHYLQSYLNFVNKLRTIYKDTSKYFMQLKIDLGDGDKSYFFGINKDDLIYAMSFDGGDSIQVSKAKAEIIYNSSYLTAQHSKVYRDFLTIHKGDFWDLAKDEESRDYYKSLATEITTILKSNDPRIKPMF
;
A
#
# COMPACT_ATOMS: atom_id res chain seq x y z
N MET A 1 -3.32 -16.71 18.92
CA MET A 1 -2.50 -15.62 18.34
C MET A 1 -3.32 -14.94 17.26
N GLY A 2 -3.71 -13.68 17.46
CA GLY A 2 -4.55 -12.96 16.51
C GLY A 2 -3.78 -12.64 15.24
N LYS A 3 -4.34 -13.02 14.08
CA LYS A 3 -3.90 -12.46 12.79
C LYS A 3 -4.15 -10.95 12.85
N LEU A 4 -3.11 -10.17 12.60
CA LEU A 4 -3.22 -8.72 12.53
C LEU A 4 -3.85 -8.39 11.17
N GLU A 5 -5.12 -7.99 11.16
CA GLU A 5 -5.72 -7.39 9.97
C GLU A 5 -5.11 -6.01 9.79
N LEU A 6 -4.37 -5.83 8.70
CA LEU A 6 -3.89 -4.52 8.26
C LEU A 6 -5.13 -3.71 7.86
N LYS A 7 -5.66 -2.91 8.79
CA LYS A 7 -6.73 -1.94 8.49
C LYS A 7 -6.17 -0.88 7.53
N ASN A 8 -7.01 -0.32 6.66
CA ASN A 8 -6.55 0.68 5.68
C ASN A 8 -6.10 2.01 6.29
N GLU A 9 -6.36 2.23 7.58
CA GLU A 9 -6.04 3.46 8.31
C GLU A 9 -4.90 3.24 9.31
N LEU A 10 -3.74 2.80 8.80
CA LEU A 10 -2.52 2.73 9.60
C LEU A 10 -1.88 4.10 9.72
N VAL A 11 -1.97 4.70 10.90
CA VAL A 11 -1.36 5.99 11.21
C VAL A 11 0.07 5.78 11.72
N VAL A 12 1.03 6.36 11.02
CA VAL A 12 2.44 6.36 11.43
C VAL A 12 2.69 7.52 12.37
N LYS A 13 3.38 7.25 13.49
CA LYS A 13 3.89 8.26 14.42
C LYS A 13 5.38 8.04 14.66
N LYS A 14 6.19 9.09 14.47
CA LYS A 14 7.64 9.05 14.70
C LYS A 14 8.10 10.36 15.34
N SER A 15 9.00 10.29 16.31
CA SER A 15 9.60 11.48 16.90
C SER A 15 10.52 12.16 15.90
N GLU A 16 10.75 13.45 16.13
CA GLU A 16 11.71 14.24 15.37
C GLU A 16 13.10 13.57 15.31
N GLN A 17 13.60 13.06 16.45
CA GLN A 17 14.90 12.39 16.53
C GLN A 17 14.95 11.11 15.68
N LEU A 18 13.86 10.33 15.63
CA LEU A 18 13.81 9.12 14.82
C LEU A 18 13.77 9.45 13.33
N ILE A 19 13.05 10.50 12.95
CA ILE A 19 13.09 11.03 11.58
C ILE A 19 14.55 11.36 11.28
N TYR A 20 15.20 12.22 12.09
CA TYR A 20 16.58 12.69 11.95
C TYR A 20 17.67 11.62 12.07
N SER A 21 17.33 10.41 12.50
CA SER A 21 18.28 9.30 12.65
C SER A 21 18.98 8.92 11.34
N LYS A 22 20.21 8.41 11.48
CA LYS A 22 21.06 7.95 10.36
C LYS A 22 20.90 6.43 10.20
N TYR A 23 20.29 5.99 9.09
CA TYR A 23 20.22 4.59 8.68
C TYR A 23 20.10 4.47 7.15
N LYS A 24 20.43 3.30 6.61
CA LYS A 24 20.26 2.97 5.20
C LYS A 24 19.50 1.65 5.06
N LEU A 25 18.23 1.76 4.72
CA LEU A 25 17.33 0.63 4.45
C LEU A 25 16.79 0.75 3.02
N SER A 26 16.60 -0.37 2.33
CA SER A 26 15.86 -0.43 1.08
C SER A 26 14.40 0.01 1.25
N ALA A 27 13.73 0.38 0.15
CA ALA A 27 12.32 0.77 0.21
C ALA A 27 11.40 -0.31 0.83
N PRO A 28 11.53 -1.61 0.48
CA PRO A 28 10.77 -2.67 1.16
C PRO A 28 11.02 -2.74 2.66
N ALA A 29 12.29 -2.66 3.09
CA ALA A 29 12.66 -2.68 4.50
C ALA A 29 12.09 -1.48 5.27
N GLN A 30 12.15 -0.27 4.69
CA GLN A 30 11.57 0.93 5.29
C GLN A 30 10.05 0.82 5.44
N LYS A 31 9.35 0.31 4.42
CA LYS A 31 7.90 0.10 4.48
C LYS A 31 7.53 -0.95 5.52
N LEU A 32 8.26 -2.05 5.60
CA LEU A 32 7.99 -3.12 6.56
C LEU A 32 8.16 -2.63 8.01
N VAL A 33 9.28 -1.99 8.32
CA VAL A 33 9.52 -1.38 9.64
C VAL A 33 8.45 -0.36 9.98
N THR A 34 8.11 0.52 9.04
CA THR A 34 7.13 1.59 9.27
C THR A 34 5.71 1.03 9.44
N THR A 35 5.39 -0.06 8.74
CA THR A 35 4.15 -0.82 8.95
C THR A 35 4.11 -1.37 10.37
N VAL A 36 5.17 -2.02 10.84
CA VAL A 36 5.20 -2.53 12.23
C VAL A 36 5.09 -1.37 13.23
N ILE A 37 5.80 -0.26 13.02
CA ILE A 37 5.71 0.94 13.87
C ILE A 37 4.27 1.45 13.98
N SER A 38 3.51 1.47 12.87
CA SER A 38 2.11 1.90 12.88
C SER A 38 1.16 0.99 13.67
N LEU A 39 1.60 -0.24 13.98
CA LEU A 39 0.83 -1.22 14.74
C LEU A 39 1.12 -1.19 16.24
N VAL A 40 2.23 -0.58 16.65
CA VAL A 40 2.64 -0.52 18.07
C VAL A 40 1.66 0.33 18.87
N GLN A 41 1.13 -0.23 19.96
CA GLN A 41 0.25 0.46 20.89
C GLN A 41 0.93 0.67 22.26
N GLU A 42 0.40 1.59 23.07
CA GLU A 42 0.95 1.90 24.40
C GLU A 42 0.70 0.77 25.40
N GLU A 43 -0.40 0.03 25.23
CA GLU A 43 -0.82 -1.07 26.09
C GLU A 43 -0.11 -2.40 25.75
N ASP A 44 0.79 -2.39 24.77
CA ASP A 44 1.47 -3.59 24.32
C ASP A 44 2.46 -4.12 25.35
N GLU A 45 2.36 -5.42 25.64
CA GLU A 45 3.27 -6.12 26.53
C GLU A 45 4.75 -5.93 26.09
N SER A 46 5.65 -5.92 27.07
CA SER A 46 7.09 -5.96 26.76
C SER A 46 7.39 -7.18 25.89
N ASN A 47 8.20 -7.00 24.84
CA ASN A 47 8.53 -8.03 23.86
C ASN A 47 7.36 -8.58 23.00
N LYS A 48 6.25 -7.83 22.85
CA LYS A 48 5.18 -8.18 21.90
C LYS A 48 5.73 -8.50 20.50
N GLU A 49 5.27 -9.61 19.95
CA GLU A 49 5.61 -10.08 18.61
C GLU A 49 4.47 -9.74 17.63
N TYR A 50 4.81 -8.98 16.59
CA TYR A 50 3.90 -8.65 15.49
C TYR A 50 4.03 -9.72 14.40
N SER A 51 2.91 -10.19 13.89
CA SER A 51 2.86 -11.18 12.79
C SER A 51 2.20 -10.55 11.57
N ILE A 52 2.93 -10.52 10.45
CA ILE A 52 2.48 -9.95 9.17
C ILE A 52 2.58 -11.05 8.11
N LEU A 53 1.49 -11.30 7.39
CA LEU A 53 1.53 -12.18 6.23
C LEU A 53 2.28 -11.48 5.10
N ALA A 54 3.30 -12.15 4.55
CA ALA A 54 4.13 -11.63 3.46
C ALA A 54 3.28 -11.23 2.26
N LYS A 55 2.24 -12.02 1.95
CA LYS A 55 1.29 -11.75 0.86
C LYS A 55 0.50 -10.46 1.12
N ASP A 56 0.02 -10.26 2.33
CA ASP A 56 -0.80 -9.09 2.66
C ASP A 56 0.03 -7.81 2.64
N PHE A 57 1.27 -7.87 3.14
CA PHE A 57 2.22 -6.76 3.04
C PHE A 57 2.60 -6.43 1.59
N LEU A 58 2.80 -7.46 0.77
CA LEU A 58 3.04 -7.36 -0.66
C LEU A 58 1.90 -6.63 -1.38
N GLU A 59 0.68 -7.05 -1.09
CA GLU A 59 -0.52 -6.46 -1.65
C GLU A 59 -0.70 -5.01 -1.20
N LEU A 60 -0.45 -4.74 0.09
CA LEU A 60 -0.45 -3.40 0.66
C LEU A 60 0.55 -2.46 -0.02
N CYS A 61 1.71 -2.97 -0.44
CA CYS A 61 2.70 -2.22 -1.22
C CYS A 61 2.35 -2.07 -2.71
N GLY A 62 1.19 -2.57 -3.16
CA GLY A 62 0.77 -2.55 -4.56
C GLY A 62 1.64 -3.40 -5.48
N THR A 63 2.37 -4.38 -4.94
CA THR A 63 3.24 -5.25 -5.76
C THR A 63 2.49 -6.50 -6.20
N LYS A 64 2.54 -6.77 -7.52
CA LYS A 64 2.01 -8.00 -8.12
C LYS A 64 2.99 -9.18 -8.06
N THR A 65 4.18 -8.99 -7.49
CA THR A 65 5.18 -10.06 -7.43
C THR A 65 4.97 -10.94 -6.21
N ASN A 66 5.00 -12.26 -6.39
CA ASN A 66 5.10 -13.22 -5.30
C ASN A 66 6.55 -13.48 -4.88
N ASN A 67 7.50 -12.63 -5.28
CA ASN A 67 8.90 -12.85 -4.96
C ASN A 67 9.09 -12.74 -3.43
N ARG A 68 9.21 -13.87 -2.73
CA ARG A 68 9.37 -13.89 -1.27
C ARG A 68 10.80 -13.54 -0.84
N GLU A 69 11.75 -13.63 -1.77
CA GLU A 69 13.18 -13.45 -1.53
C GLU A 69 13.49 -12.01 -1.11
N TYR A 70 12.90 -11.01 -1.79
CA TYR A 70 13.12 -9.61 -1.40
C TYR A 70 12.62 -9.28 0.02
N LEU A 71 11.63 -10.01 0.54
CA LEU A 71 11.17 -9.83 1.93
C LEU A 71 12.13 -10.45 2.93
N LYS A 72 12.78 -11.56 2.57
CA LYS A 72 13.85 -12.15 3.39
C LYS A 72 15.03 -11.19 3.46
N ASP A 73 15.45 -10.65 2.31
CA ASP A 73 16.52 -9.65 2.25
C ASP A 73 16.16 -8.40 3.07
N ALA A 74 14.92 -7.92 2.98
CA ALA A 74 14.45 -6.82 3.80
C ALA A 74 14.50 -7.17 5.30
N CYS A 75 14.13 -8.39 5.69
CA CYS A 75 14.21 -8.82 7.08
C CYS A 75 15.65 -8.84 7.60
N GLU A 76 16.58 -9.40 6.82
CA GLU A 76 18.00 -9.42 7.15
C GLU A 76 18.57 -8.01 7.23
N GLU A 77 18.21 -7.14 6.29
CA GLU A 77 18.63 -5.75 6.27
C GLU A 77 18.20 -4.99 7.53
N ILE A 78 16.94 -5.15 7.95
CA ILE A 78 16.36 -4.52 9.15
C ILE A 78 17.13 -4.93 10.41
N PHE A 79 17.54 -6.19 10.50
CA PHE A 79 18.26 -6.71 11.66
C PHE A 79 19.74 -6.33 11.65
N THR A 80 20.39 -6.37 10.50
CA THR A 80 21.84 -6.17 10.37
C THR A 80 22.26 -4.71 10.29
N LYS A 81 21.36 -3.79 9.89
CA LYS A 81 21.66 -2.37 9.73
C LYS A 81 21.07 -1.53 10.87
N PRO A 82 21.85 -1.21 11.92
CA PRO A 82 21.38 -0.35 13.00
C PRO A 82 21.10 1.08 12.52
N LEU A 83 20.22 1.76 13.25
CA LEU A 83 20.04 3.21 13.15
C LEU A 83 20.85 3.91 14.25
N LYS A 84 21.29 5.13 13.94
CA LYS A 84 21.98 6.02 14.88
C LYS A 84 21.10 7.22 15.19
N ILE A 85 20.69 7.35 16.43
CA ILE A 85 19.88 8.48 16.93
C ILE A 85 20.81 9.43 17.69
N LYS A 86 20.74 10.72 17.36
CA LYS A 86 21.52 11.75 18.07
C LYS A 86 20.84 12.08 19.39
N GLU A 87 21.60 12.03 20.48
CA GLU A 87 21.14 12.38 21.83
C GLU A 87 22.00 13.52 22.43
N PRO A 88 21.51 14.22 23.48
CA PRO A 88 22.25 15.33 24.08
C PRO A 88 23.66 14.95 24.54
N LYS A 89 23.84 13.73 25.05
CA LYS A 89 25.13 13.24 25.59
C LYS A 89 25.89 12.31 24.63
N GLY A 90 25.41 12.09 23.40
CA GLY A 90 26.07 11.15 22.51
C GLY A 90 25.23 10.66 21.34
N TRP A 91 25.39 9.38 21.03
CA TRP A 91 24.67 8.66 19.98
C TRP A 91 24.13 7.36 20.55
N LEU A 92 22.84 7.11 20.39
CA LEU A 92 22.24 5.80 20.58
C LEU A 92 22.39 5.02 19.26
N ILE A 93 23.01 3.84 19.33
CA ILE A 93 23.09 2.90 18.20
C ILE A 93 22.20 1.72 18.56
N VAL A 94 21.14 1.53 17.77
CA VAL A 94 20.07 0.58 18.10
C VAL A 94 19.55 -0.08 16.82
N ASN A 95 19.07 -1.31 16.94
CA ASN A 95 18.42 -2.03 15.84
C ASN A 95 16.92 -1.71 15.80
N TRP A 96 16.29 -1.85 14.62
CA TRP A 96 14.84 -1.71 14.46
C TRP A 96 14.04 -2.75 15.23
N CYS A 97 14.62 -3.95 15.40
CA CYS A 97 14.01 -5.07 16.07
C CYS A 97 15.00 -5.78 17.00
N SER A 98 14.48 -6.37 18.07
CA SER A 98 15.22 -7.33 18.90
C SER A 98 15.24 -8.71 18.25
N SER A 99 14.24 -9.03 17.43
CA SER A 99 14.24 -10.21 16.57
C SER A 99 13.31 -10.02 15.37
N ILE A 100 13.68 -10.62 14.24
CA ILE A 100 12.83 -10.74 13.06
C ILE A 100 12.98 -12.15 12.47
N ARG A 101 11.87 -12.77 12.07
CA ARG A 101 11.84 -14.13 11.54
C ARG A 101 10.91 -14.21 10.34
N TYR A 102 11.40 -14.77 9.24
CA TYR A 102 10.56 -15.17 8.11
C TYR A 102 10.26 -16.66 8.23
N ILE A 103 8.99 -17.03 8.35
CA ILE A 103 8.57 -18.44 8.43
C ILE A 103 8.07 -18.88 7.05
N ASP A 104 8.88 -19.71 6.37
CA ASP A 104 8.71 -20.07 4.96
C ASP A 104 7.42 -20.83 4.64
N ASP A 105 7.06 -21.81 5.48
CA ASP A 105 5.88 -22.66 5.33
C ASP A 105 4.58 -21.84 5.40
N GLN A 106 4.55 -20.82 6.27
CA GLN A 106 3.39 -19.97 6.49
C GLN A 106 3.42 -18.69 5.64
N GLY A 107 4.59 -18.31 5.11
CA GLY A 107 4.80 -17.00 4.48
C GLY A 107 4.54 -15.85 5.46
N THR A 108 4.97 -16.00 6.71
CA THR A 108 4.70 -15.05 7.80
C THR A 108 5.99 -14.40 8.28
N ILE A 109 5.98 -13.08 8.42
CA ILE A 109 7.05 -12.31 9.08
C ILE A 109 6.65 -12.09 10.53
N LYS A 110 7.52 -12.48 11.46
CA LYS A 110 7.40 -12.19 12.88
C LYS A 110 8.43 -11.15 13.28
N PHE A 111 8.00 -10.07 13.92
CA PHE A 111 8.83 -8.91 14.24
C PHE A 111 8.64 -8.52 15.71
N LYS A 112 9.73 -8.33 16.45
CA LYS A 112 9.72 -7.73 17.79
C LYS A 112 10.45 -6.40 17.76
N VAL A 113 9.74 -5.30 17.97
CA VAL A 113 10.34 -3.95 18.00
C VAL A 113 11.30 -3.85 19.17
N SER A 114 12.46 -3.22 18.96
CA SER A 114 13.41 -2.95 20.03
C SER A 114 12.79 -2.03 21.09
N ASP A 115 12.88 -2.40 22.36
CA ASP A 115 12.30 -1.60 23.46
C ASP A 115 12.91 -0.18 23.51
N GLU A 116 14.19 -0.04 23.19
CA GLU A 116 14.91 1.24 23.05
C GLU A 116 14.29 2.19 22.00
N LEU A 117 13.49 1.67 21.04
CA LEU A 117 12.81 2.52 20.06
C LEU A 117 11.45 3.05 20.53
N LYS A 118 10.84 2.43 21.55
CA LYS A 118 9.50 2.81 22.04
C LYS A 118 9.39 4.29 22.39
N PRO A 119 10.36 4.93 23.07
CA PRO A 119 10.30 6.37 23.38
C PRO A 119 10.22 7.28 22.15
N TYR A 120 10.60 6.80 20.97
CA TYR A 120 10.61 7.57 19.74
C TYR A 120 9.42 7.28 18.81
N ILE A 121 8.51 6.37 19.19
CA ILE A 121 7.30 6.03 18.43
C ILE A 121 6.01 6.07 19.26
N LEU A 122 6.11 5.93 20.59
CA LEU A 122 5.01 5.99 21.56
C LEU A 122 5.10 7.25 22.42
N ASN A 123 3.97 7.63 23.05
CA ASN A 123 3.92 8.75 24.00
C ASN A 123 4.53 10.06 23.48
N LEU A 124 4.46 10.27 22.16
CA LEU A 124 5.03 11.43 21.50
C LEU A 124 4.21 12.67 21.85
N LYS A 125 4.83 13.58 22.60
CA LYS A 125 4.27 14.90 22.91
C LYS A 125 4.37 15.82 21.69
N ASN A 126 4.06 17.10 21.86
CA ASN A 126 4.11 18.12 20.80
C ASN A 126 5.34 17.96 19.86
N ASN A 127 5.11 18.15 18.56
CA ASN A 127 6.10 18.08 17.47
C ASN A 127 6.60 16.65 17.18
N TYR A 128 5.80 15.92 16.42
CA TYR A 128 6.13 14.61 15.87
C TYR A 128 5.53 14.49 14.47
N LEU A 129 6.10 13.58 13.68
CA LEU A 129 5.55 13.22 12.39
C LEU A 129 4.33 12.35 12.58
N LYS A 130 3.25 12.73 11.89
CA LYS A 130 2.02 11.96 11.75
C LYS A 130 1.60 11.94 10.29
N TYR A 131 1.31 10.76 9.76
CA TYR A 131 0.75 10.60 8.41
C TYR A 131 0.14 9.20 8.24
N ASP A 132 -0.69 9.01 7.21
CA ASP A 132 -1.25 7.70 6.88
C ASP A 132 -0.26 6.87 6.06
N LEU A 133 0.00 5.63 6.49
CA LEU A 133 0.99 4.71 5.90
C LEU A 133 0.84 4.59 4.37
N LYS A 134 -0.40 4.68 3.85
CA LYS A 134 -0.73 4.69 2.41
C LYS A 134 0.09 5.64 1.56
N ASN A 135 0.59 6.73 2.13
CA ASN A 135 1.44 7.67 1.40
C ASN A 135 2.80 7.07 1.01
N ILE A 136 3.39 6.21 1.85
CA ILE A 136 4.74 5.65 1.56
C ILE A 136 4.71 4.32 0.84
N LEU A 137 3.60 3.57 0.92
CA LEU A 137 3.45 2.25 0.33
C LEU A 137 3.70 2.18 -1.18
N PRO A 138 3.26 3.13 -2.02
CA PRO A 138 3.55 3.13 -3.46
C PRO A 138 4.98 3.60 -3.81
N LEU A 139 5.70 4.27 -2.90
CA LEU A 139 7.00 4.88 -3.21
C LEU A 139 8.07 3.81 -3.42
N LYS A 140 8.77 3.83 -4.57
CA LYS A 140 9.75 2.79 -4.93
C LYS A 140 11.17 3.09 -4.49
N SER A 141 11.50 4.37 -4.30
CA SER A 141 12.82 4.83 -3.91
C SER A 141 12.94 4.96 -2.40
N GLU A 142 14.02 4.43 -1.82
CA GLU A 142 14.34 4.60 -0.40
C GLU A 142 14.54 6.08 -0.02
N TYR A 143 14.97 6.90 -0.98
CA TYR A 143 15.11 8.34 -0.79
C TYR A 143 13.76 9.03 -0.80
N SER A 144 12.83 8.63 -1.68
CA SER A 144 11.49 9.24 -1.74
C SER A 144 10.74 9.07 -0.42
N ILE A 145 10.85 7.90 0.23
CA ILE A 145 10.26 7.66 1.56
C ILE A 145 10.89 8.60 2.61
N ARG A 146 12.23 8.68 2.65
CA ARG A 146 12.96 9.54 3.60
C ARG A 146 12.65 11.03 3.41
N VAL A 147 12.58 11.48 2.16
CA VAL A 147 12.23 12.86 1.80
C VAL A 147 10.78 13.16 2.17
N TYR A 148 9.85 12.24 1.88
CA TYR A 148 8.45 12.39 2.29
C TYR A 148 8.33 12.56 3.80
N GLU A 149 8.87 11.65 4.60
CA GLU A 149 8.74 11.71 6.07
C GLU A 149 9.33 13.01 6.63
N TRP A 150 10.46 13.45 6.09
CA TRP A 150 11.11 14.68 6.50
C TRP A 150 10.31 15.95 6.11
N LEU A 151 9.86 16.06 4.86
CA LEU A 151 9.06 17.20 4.42
C LEU A 151 7.67 17.21 5.08
N LYS A 152 7.10 16.03 5.35
CA LYS A 152 5.82 15.90 6.05
C LYS A 152 5.91 16.35 7.50
N ASP A 153 7.02 16.07 8.17
CA ASP A 153 7.30 16.57 9.52
C ASP A 153 7.36 18.10 9.55
N ILE A 154 8.13 18.70 8.61
CA ILE A 154 8.19 20.15 8.41
C ILE A 154 6.79 20.71 8.14
N TYR A 155 6.03 20.10 7.23
CA TYR A 155 4.68 20.52 6.89
C TYR A 155 3.76 20.51 8.12
N ASN A 156 3.73 19.41 8.87
CA ASN A 156 2.91 19.26 10.06
C ASN A 156 3.27 20.30 11.13
N SER A 157 4.56 20.54 11.35
CA SER A 157 5.07 21.56 12.27
C SER A 157 4.61 22.95 11.85
N LYS A 158 4.83 23.33 10.59
CA LYS A 158 4.47 24.65 10.06
C LYS A 158 2.98 24.92 10.03
N GLN A 159 2.17 23.92 9.65
CA GLN A 159 0.72 23.98 9.68
C GLN A 159 0.23 24.36 11.08
N ARG A 160 0.76 23.69 12.11
CA ARG A 160 0.36 23.94 13.50
C ARG A 160 0.61 25.37 13.95
N TYR A 161 1.67 26.01 13.45
CA TYR A 161 2.05 27.38 13.82
C TYR A 161 1.72 28.42 12.73
N ASN A 162 0.90 28.06 11.73
CA ASN A 162 0.53 28.91 10.59
C ASN A 162 1.72 29.61 9.91
N LYS A 163 2.83 28.88 9.73
CA LYS A 163 4.06 29.39 9.10
C LYS A 163 4.06 29.15 7.59
N LYS A 164 4.83 29.97 6.85
CA LYS A 164 5.06 29.79 5.41
C LYS A 164 5.66 28.42 5.12
N MET A 165 5.14 27.71 4.12
CA MET A 165 5.58 26.36 3.72
C MET A 165 6.87 26.35 2.87
N ILE A 166 7.83 27.20 3.22
CA ILE A 166 9.11 27.35 2.53
C ILE A 166 10.23 27.09 3.53
N GLU A 167 11.07 26.09 3.30
CA GLU A 167 12.27 25.84 4.12
C GLU A 167 13.51 25.76 3.25
N GLU A 168 14.61 26.24 3.80
CA GLU A 168 15.90 26.26 3.13
C GLU A 168 16.92 25.43 3.92
N PHE A 169 17.69 24.62 3.21
CA PHE A 169 18.74 23.79 3.79
C PHE A 169 20.02 23.86 3.00
N GLU A 170 21.15 23.79 3.70
CA GLU A 170 22.45 23.52 3.10
C GLU A 170 22.45 22.16 2.39
N ILE A 171 23.12 22.08 1.25
CA ILE A 171 23.24 20.83 0.49
C ILE A 171 23.94 19.75 1.33
N GLU A 172 25.00 20.11 2.06
CA GLU A 172 25.72 19.15 2.91
C GLU A 172 24.85 18.61 4.04
N PHE A 173 24.00 19.44 4.65
CA PHE A 173 23.01 18.98 5.62
C PHE A 173 22.09 17.91 5.01
N LEU A 174 21.58 18.13 3.80
CA LEU A 174 20.72 17.16 3.10
C LEU A 174 21.47 15.87 2.75
N ARG A 175 22.74 15.97 2.34
CA ARG A 175 23.59 14.80 2.04
C ARG A 175 23.77 13.92 3.26
N GLU A 176 24.12 14.51 4.40
CA GLU A 176 24.27 13.78 5.65
C GLU A 176 22.95 13.16 6.10
N ARG A 177 21.86 13.92 5.97
CA ARG A 177 20.52 13.56 6.42
C ARG A 177 19.96 12.35 5.69
N LEU A 178 20.11 12.35 4.37
CA LEU A 178 19.61 11.31 3.47
C LEU A 178 20.66 10.21 3.23
N ILE A 179 21.85 10.33 3.82
CA ILE A 179 23.00 9.43 3.62
C ILE A 179 23.30 9.25 2.13
N VAL A 180 23.35 10.38 1.42
CA VAL A 180 23.68 10.42 0.00
C VAL A 180 25.14 9.98 -0.16
N PRO A 181 25.45 9.00 -1.04
CA PRO A 181 26.82 8.55 -1.25
C PRO A 181 27.75 9.70 -1.63
N SER A 182 28.97 9.70 -1.12
CA SER A 182 29.99 10.69 -1.47
C SER A 182 30.30 10.72 -2.98
N SER A 183 30.08 9.61 -3.68
CA SER A 183 30.22 9.51 -5.14
C SER A 183 29.19 10.32 -5.93
N TYR A 184 28.08 10.74 -5.32
CA TYR A 184 27.08 11.55 -6.02
C TYR A 184 27.52 13.00 -6.00
N ASN A 185 27.85 13.56 -7.17
CA ASN A 185 27.98 15.01 -7.28
C ASN A 185 26.60 15.69 -7.11
N PHE A 186 26.56 17.03 -7.08
CA PHE A 186 25.30 17.75 -6.90
C PHE A 186 24.24 17.41 -7.96
N GLY A 187 24.63 17.26 -9.23
CA GLY A 187 23.72 16.86 -10.30
C GLY A 187 23.11 15.48 -10.05
N MET A 188 23.93 14.50 -9.69
CA MET A 188 23.46 13.15 -9.33
C MET A 188 22.54 13.15 -8.11
N MET A 189 22.87 13.93 -7.07
CA MET A 189 22.00 14.09 -5.91
C MET A 189 20.66 14.72 -6.32
N LYS A 190 20.69 15.79 -7.11
CA LYS A 190 19.49 16.44 -7.62
C LYS A 190 18.62 15.44 -8.39
N ASP A 191 19.17 14.73 -9.37
CA ASP A 191 18.39 13.86 -10.24
C ASP A 191 17.91 12.59 -9.53
N ARG A 192 18.80 11.93 -8.77
CA ARG A 192 18.53 10.60 -8.18
C ARG A 192 17.83 10.66 -6.82
N VAL A 193 17.87 11.80 -6.13
CA VAL A 193 17.31 11.96 -4.79
C VAL A 193 16.16 12.96 -4.82
N ILE A 194 16.41 14.21 -5.24
CA ILE A 194 15.44 15.30 -5.12
C ILE A 194 14.37 15.21 -6.20
N GLU A 195 14.75 15.13 -7.48
CA GLU A 195 13.79 15.03 -8.59
C GLU A 195 13.01 13.73 -8.51
N LYS A 196 13.71 12.61 -8.20
CA LYS A 196 13.03 11.34 -8.00
C LYS A 196 11.98 11.38 -6.87
N ALA A 197 12.30 12.01 -5.74
CA ALA A 197 11.34 12.20 -4.67
C ALA A 197 10.18 13.11 -5.09
N LYS A 198 10.47 14.23 -5.78
CA LYS A 198 9.44 15.13 -6.28
C LYS A 198 8.41 14.41 -7.15
N GLU A 199 8.87 13.65 -8.15
CA GLU A 199 8.00 12.88 -9.04
C GLU A 199 7.17 11.82 -8.28
N ASP A 200 7.78 11.10 -7.34
CA ASP A 200 7.08 10.07 -6.58
C ASP A 200 6.02 10.69 -5.66
N LEU A 201 6.33 11.80 -4.99
CA LEU A 201 5.40 12.47 -4.06
C LEU A 201 4.23 13.11 -4.82
N GLU A 202 4.50 13.75 -5.95
CA GLU A 202 3.47 14.35 -6.80
C GLU A 202 2.44 13.31 -7.28
N LYS A 203 2.86 12.06 -7.51
CA LYS A 203 1.97 10.99 -7.98
C LYS A 203 1.22 10.26 -6.88
N HIS A 204 1.73 10.27 -5.65
CA HIS A 204 1.32 9.26 -4.67
C HIS A 204 1.05 9.77 -3.26
N THR A 205 1.46 10.99 -2.92
CA THR A 205 1.39 11.46 -1.53
C THR A 205 0.51 12.68 -1.35
N ASP A 206 -0.03 12.82 -0.14
CA ASP A 206 -0.90 13.90 0.31
C ASP A 206 -0.25 15.30 0.29
N ILE A 207 1.08 15.36 0.24
CA ILE A 207 1.86 16.56 -0.01
C ILE A 207 2.69 16.43 -1.28
N ARG A 208 3.05 17.56 -1.86
CA ARG A 208 4.04 17.67 -2.94
C ARG A 208 4.96 18.85 -2.68
N PHE A 209 6.06 18.93 -3.42
CA PHE A 209 6.98 20.05 -3.28
C PHE A 209 7.56 20.50 -4.61
N THR A 210 7.95 21.77 -4.66
CA THR A 210 8.88 22.31 -5.65
C THR A 210 10.16 22.73 -4.94
N TYR A 211 11.24 22.92 -5.70
CA TYR A 211 12.51 23.37 -5.11
C TYR A 211 13.27 24.28 -6.06
N GLN A 212 14.15 25.11 -5.48
CA GLN A 212 15.15 25.88 -6.20
C GLN A 212 16.53 25.74 -5.54
N ALA A 213 17.56 25.61 -6.37
CA ALA A 213 18.94 25.60 -5.90
C ALA A 213 19.44 27.04 -5.78
N LEU A 214 20.00 27.39 -4.61
CA LEU A 214 20.45 28.72 -4.29
C LEU A 214 21.97 28.78 -4.18
N LYS A 215 22.55 29.87 -4.69
CA LYS A 215 23.95 30.22 -4.51
C LYS A 215 24.03 31.23 -3.37
N LYS A 216 24.58 30.82 -2.23
CA LYS A 216 24.86 31.71 -1.11
C LYS A 216 26.37 31.77 -0.88
N GLY A 217 26.91 32.98 -0.91
CA GLY A 217 28.34 33.27 -0.86
C GLY A 217 28.86 33.96 -2.11
N SER A 218 30.16 34.24 -2.15
CA SER A 218 30.84 34.93 -3.27
C SER A 218 31.18 34.00 -4.45
N GLY A 219 30.98 32.70 -4.30
CA GLY A 219 31.25 31.69 -5.34
C GLY A 219 30.06 31.43 -6.27
N ASN A 220 30.33 30.76 -7.40
CA ASN A 220 29.32 30.39 -8.40
C ASN A 220 28.66 29.02 -8.16
N THR A 221 28.88 28.42 -7.01
CA THR A 221 28.42 27.07 -6.65
C THR A 221 27.09 27.13 -5.91
N PHE A 222 26.17 26.21 -6.21
CA PHE A 222 24.97 26.02 -5.40
C PHE A 222 25.36 25.48 -4.02
N THR A 223 24.87 26.11 -2.96
CA THR A 223 25.19 25.75 -1.58
C THR A 223 23.93 25.35 -0.79
N HIS A 224 22.76 25.79 -1.24
CA HIS A 224 21.49 25.56 -0.54
C HIS A 224 20.40 25.09 -1.51
N ILE A 225 19.38 24.42 -0.97
CA ILE A 225 18.13 24.11 -1.65
C ILE A 225 16.99 24.67 -0.81
N GLU A 226 16.12 25.45 -1.45
CA GLU A 226 14.86 25.89 -0.86
C GLU A 226 13.73 25.01 -1.38
N PHE A 227 12.95 24.44 -0.45
CA PHE A 227 11.77 23.63 -0.72
C PHE A 227 10.51 24.44 -0.46
N THR A 228 9.56 24.41 -1.39
CA THR A 228 8.19 24.90 -1.19
C THR A 228 7.24 23.72 -1.14
N ILE A 229 6.59 23.52 0.01
CA ILE A 229 5.72 22.37 0.28
C ILE A 229 4.25 22.79 0.11
N SER A 230 3.43 21.96 -0.52
CA SER A 230 2.01 22.22 -0.71
C SER A 230 1.20 20.94 -0.55
N LYS A 231 -0.11 21.07 -0.33
CA LYS A 231 -1.04 19.94 -0.43
C LYS A 231 -1.07 19.44 -1.86
N ASN A 232 -1.20 18.12 -2.01
CA ASN A 232 -1.44 17.49 -3.29
C ASN A 232 -2.94 17.21 -3.44
N PHE A 233 -3.68 18.18 -3.95
CA PHE A 233 -5.15 18.07 -4.04
C PHE A 233 -5.60 16.92 -4.94
N ASP A 234 -4.88 16.66 -6.03
CA ASP A 234 -5.19 15.58 -6.97
C ASP A 234 -5.18 14.21 -6.26
N VAL A 235 -4.12 13.92 -5.49
CA VAL A 235 -4.01 12.68 -4.70
C VAL A 235 -4.99 12.66 -3.54
N LEU A 236 -5.22 13.80 -2.87
CA LEU A 236 -6.18 13.88 -1.76
C LEU A 236 -7.61 13.57 -2.23
N GLU A 237 -8.02 14.08 -3.39
CA GLU A 237 -9.33 13.79 -3.98
C GLU A 237 -9.47 12.31 -4.35
N GLU A 238 -8.43 11.69 -4.91
CA GLU A 238 -8.41 10.25 -5.18
C GLU A 238 -8.50 9.41 -3.89
N MET A 239 -7.74 9.80 -2.87
CA MET A 239 -7.78 9.15 -1.56
C MET A 239 -9.16 9.27 -0.91
N GLU A 240 -9.79 10.43 -0.98
CA GLU A 240 -11.14 10.66 -0.44
C GLU A 240 -12.18 9.80 -1.18
N LYS A 241 -12.10 9.71 -2.52
CA LYS A 241 -12.96 8.82 -3.31
C LYS A 241 -12.84 7.36 -2.87
N ILE A 242 -11.61 6.90 -2.56
CA ILE A 242 -11.36 5.55 -2.06
C ILE A 242 -11.92 5.38 -0.64
N GLU A 243 -11.74 6.36 0.24
CA GLU A 243 -12.26 6.32 1.63
C GLU A 243 -13.79 6.31 1.69
N GLN A 244 -14.46 6.97 0.75
CA GLN A 244 -15.91 6.95 0.61
C GLN A 244 -16.46 5.59 0.12
N LEU A 245 -15.61 4.71 -0.43
CA LEU A 245 -16.04 3.35 -0.75
C LEU A 245 -16.31 2.56 0.55
N PRO A 246 -17.28 1.63 0.54
CA PRO A 246 -17.46 0.69 1.65
C PRO A 246 -16.12 0.04 2.05
N HIS A 247 -15.86 -0.17 3.34
CA HIS A 247 -14.58 -0.73 3.84
C HIS A 247 -14.12 -1.98 3.08
N TYR A 248 -15.06 -2.84 2.67
CA TYR A 248 -14.74 -4.04 1.92
C TYR A 248 -14.19 -3.78 0.50
N LEU A 249 -14.23 -2.56 -0.02
CA LEU A 249 -13.69 -2.18 -1.33
C LEU A 249 -12.42 -1.34 -1.27
N GLN A 250 -12.06 -0.88 -0.09
CA GLN A 250 -10.85 -0.08 0.11
C GLN A 250 -9.55 -0.90 -0.11
N SER A 251 -9.61 -2.23 -0.11
CA SER A 251 -8.51 -3.11 -0.56
C SER A 251 -9.04 -4.36 -1.25
N TYR A 252 -8.20 -4.95 -2.12
CA TYR A 252 -8.54 -6.18 -2.84
C TYR A 252 -8.75 -7.36 -1.87
N LEU A 253 -7.90 -7.51 -0.85
CA LEU A 253 -8.07 -8.54 0.19
C LEU A 253 -9.38 -8.39 0.96
N ASN A 254 -9.76 -7.17 1.38
CA ASN A 254 -11.03 -6.94 2.06
C ASN A 254 -12.20 -7.34 1.16
N PHE A 255 -12.08 -7.06 -0.13
CA PHE A 255 -13.11 -7.42 -1.11
C PHE A 255 -13.22 -8.92 -1.27
N VAL A 256 -12.09 -9.62 -1.48
CA VAL A 256 -12.05 -11.08 -1.61
C VAL A 256 -12.61 -11.75 -0.36
N ASN A 257 -12.25 -11.27 0.83
CA ASN A 257 -12.78 -11.80 2.11
C ASN A 257 -14.29 -11.58 2.23
N LYS A 258 -14.78 -10.39 1.85
CA LYS A 258 -16.22 -10.09 1.84
C LYS A 258 -16.96 -10.98 0.83
N LEU A 259 -16.41 -11.15 -0.37
CA LEU A 259 -17.00 -11.97 -1.42
C LEU A 259 -17.09 -13.44 -1.00
N ARG A 260 -16.01 -13.98 -0.40
CA ARG A 260 -16.01 -15.31 0.21
C ARG A 260 -17.05 -15.44 1.31
N THR A 261 -17.18 -14.43 2.17
CA THR A 261 -18.21 -14.44 3.23
C THR A 261 -19.63 -14.52 2.66
N ILE A 262 -19.87 -13.94 1.47
CA ILE A 262 -21.19 -13.94 0.83
C ILE A 262 -21.46 -15.22 0.05
N TYR A 263 -20.49 -15.72 -0.71
CA TYR A 263 -20.69 -16.75 -1.74
C TYR A 263 -20.12 -18.13 -1.40
N LYS A 264 -19.33 -18.26 -0.32
CA LYS A 264 -18.76 -19.55 0.09
C LYS A 264 -19.88 -20.57 0.33
N ASP A 265 -19.78 -21.68 -0.39
CA ASP A 265 -20.65 -22.86 -0.23
C ASP A 265 -22.15 -22.56 -0.44
N THR A 266 -22.49 -21.49 -1.18
CA THR A 266 -23.89 -21.14 -1.47
C THR A 266 -24.40 -21.72 -2.77
N SER A 267 -23.52 -22.28 -3.60
CA SER A 267 -23.78 -22.67 -5.00
C SER A 267 -24.20 -21.52 -5.94
N LYS A 268 -24.13 -20.26 -5.48
CA LYS A 268 -24.47 -19.07 -6.27
C LYS A 268 -23.26 -18.52 -7.02
N TYR A 269 -23.52 -17.83 -8.13
CA TYR A 269 -22.49 -17.26 -8.98
C TYR A 269 -22.43 -15.74 -8.87
N PHE A 270 -21.26 -15.20 -8.51
CA PHE A 270 -21.08 -13.77 -8.25
C PHE A 270 -20.63 -12.98 -9.48
N MET A 271 -20.20 -13.67 -10.53
CA MET A 271 -19.70 -13.05 -11.75
C MET A 271 -19.83 -14.02 -12.92
N GLN A 272 -20.02 -13.47 -14.10
CA GLN A 272 -19.92 -14.19 -15.36
C GLN A 272 -18.88 -13.51 -16.24
N LEU A 273 -18.00 -14.29 -16.88
CA LEU A 273 -16.98 -13.78 -17.80
C LEU A 273 -16.78 -14.77 -18.94
N LYS A 274 -16.31 -14.25 -20.08
CA LYS A 274 -15.74 -15.05 -21.14
C LYS A 274 -14.24 -15.23 -20.94
N ILE A 275 -13.78 -16.46 -20.75
CA ILE A 275 -12.38 -16.77 -20.47
C ILE A 275 -12.03 -18.20 -20.88
N ASP A 276 -10.85 -18.41 -21.47
CA ASP A 276 -10.32 -19.74 -21.71
C ASP A 276 -9.89 -20.45 -20.41
N LEU A 277 -10.54 -21.57 -20.09
CA LEU A 277 -10.22 -22.46 -18.97
C LEU A 277 -9.54 -23.78 -19.40
N GLY A 278 -9.14 -23.90 -20.68
CA GLY A 278 -8.50 -25.09 -21.26
C GLY A 278 -9.24 -25.67 -22.47
N ASP A 279 -10.40 -25.11 -22.81
CA ASP A 279 -11.29 -25.54 -23.89
C ASP A 279 -11.73 -24.37 -24.79
N GLY A 280 -10.93 -23.29 -24.82
CA GLY A 280 -11.16 -22.10 -25.62
C GLY A 280 -11.99 -21.03 -24.90
N ASP A 281 -12.11 -19.85 -25.50
CA ASP A 281 -12.83 -18.73 -24.90
C ASP A 281 -14.35 -18.97 -24.89
N LYS A 282 -14.88 -19.41 -23.73
CA LYS A 282 -16.32 -19.61 -23.48
C LYS A 282 -16.81 -18.77 -22.30
N SER A 283 -18.13 -18.63 -22.18
CA SER A 283 -18.79 -17.90 -21.11
C SER A 283 -19.05 -18.82 -19.92
N TYR A 284 -18.60 -18.39 -18.74
CA TYR A 284 -18.75 -19.14 -17.50
C TYR A 284 -19.30 -18.26 -16.39
N PHE A 285 -20.06 -18.87 -15.50
CA PHE A 285 -20.46 -18.35 -14.21
C PHE A 285 -19.49 -18.82 -13.12
N PHE A 286 -19.11 -17.93 -12.21
CA PHE A 286 -18.10 -18.21 -11.18
C PHE A 286 -18.67 -18.16 -9.76
N GLY A 287 -18.44 -19.23 -9.00
CA GLY A 287 -18.84 -19.39 -7.61
C GLY A 287 -17.65 -19.68 -6.69
N ILE A 288 -17.92 -19.82 -5.39
CA ILE A 288 -16.89 -20.10 -4.36
C ILE A 288 -17.28 -21.36 -3.58
N ASN A 289 -16.42 -22.38 -3.57
CA ASN A 289 -16.69 -23.62 -2.85
C ASN A 289 -16.33 -23.51 -1.34
N LYS A 290 -16.63 -24.58 -0.58
CA LYS A 290 -16.31 -24.69 0.86
C LYS A 290 -14.83 -24.52 1.22
N ASP A 291 -13.92 -24.69 0.27
CA ASP A 291 -12.46 -24.58 0.46
C ASP A 291 -11.93 -23.20 0.02
N ASP A 292 -12.81 -22.21 -0.20
CA ASP A 292 -12.48 -20.86 -0.65
C ASP A 292 -11.85 -20.79 -2.06
N LEU A 293 -12.07 -21.84 -2.87
CA LEU A 293 -11.61 -21.94 -4.25
C LEU A 293 -12.71 -21.53 -5.24
N ILE A 294 -12.31 -20.84 -6.30
CA ILE A 294 -13.20 -20.52 -7.42
C ILE A 294 -13.47 -21.80 -8.23
N TYR A 295 -14.74 -22.00 -8.55
CA TYR A 295 -15.18 -22.96 -9.56
C TYR A 295 -16.02 -22.24 -10.61
N ALA A 296 -16.12 -22.87 -11.78
CA ALA A 296 -16.87 -22.35 -12.91
C ALA A 296 -18.01 -23.30 -13.31
N MET A 297 -19.09 -22.73 -13.83
CA MET A 297 -20.19 -23.42 -14.49
C MET A 297 -20.30 -22.87 -15.91
N SER A 298 -20.31 -23.73 -16.92
CA SER A 298 -20.51 -23.29 -18.32
C SER A 298 -21.87 -22.62 -18.47
N PHE A 299 -21.99 -21.63 -19.36
CA PHE A 299 -23.27 -20.98 -19.63
C PHE A 299 -24.39 -21.96 -20.04
N ASP A 300 -23.99 -23.04 -20.72
CA ASP A 300 -24.87 -24.11 -21.19
C ASP A 300 -25.20 -25.15 -20.08
N GLY A 301 -24.61 -25.01 -18.90
CA GLY A 301 -24.70 -25.97 -17.79
C GLY A 301 -23.68 -27.11 -17.88
N GLY A 302 -23.86 -28.11 -17.03
CA GLY A 302 -22.99 -29.30 -16.95
C GLY A 302 -22.27 -29.43 -15.61
N ASP A 303 -21.13 -30.12 -15.62
CA ASP A 303 -20.32 -30.31 -14.42
C ASP A 303 -19.52 -29.04 -14.09
N SER A 304 -19.27 -28.84 -12.79
CA SER A 304 -18.43 -27.73 -12.34
C SER A 304 -16.97 -27.95 -12.71
N ILE A 305 -16.31 -26.87 -13.13
CA ILE A 305 -14.91 -26.87 -13.57
C ILE A 305 -14.08 -26.19 -12.48
N GLN A 306 -13.03 -26.87 -12.01
CA GLN A 306 -12.09 -26.28 -11.07
C GLN A 306 -11.21 -25.26 -11.78
N VAL A 307 -11.09 -24.06 -11.21
CA VAL A 307 -10.34 -22.96 -11.81
C VAL A 307 -8.93 -22.90 -11.23
N SER A 308 -7.92 -22.81 -12.10
CA SER A 308 -6.53 -22.66 -11.67
C SER A 308 -6.31 -21.35 -10.90
N LYS A 309 -5.29 -21.31 -10.03
CA LYS A 309 -4.98 -20.12 -9.21
C LYS A 309 -4.79 -18.84 -10.04
N ALA A 310 -4.10 -18.95 -11.18
CA ALA A 310 -3.86 -17.81 -12.08
C ALA A 310 -5.16 -17.28 -12.70
N LYS A 311 -6.09 -18.17 -13.06
CA LYS A 311 -7.39 -17.79 -13.63
C LYS A 311 -8.33 -17.25 -12.54
N ALA A 312 -8.31 -17.83 -11.35
CA ALA A 312 -9.04 -17.33 -10.19
C ALA A 312 -8.66 -15.88 -9.82
N GLU A 313 -7.38 -15.53 -9.94
CA GLU A 313 -6.89 -14.16 -9.73
C GLU A 313 -7.48 -13.18 -10.76
N ILE A 314 -7.62 -13.58 -12.02
CA ILE A 314 -8.28 -12.75 -13.06
C ILE A 314 -9.76 -12.52 -12.71
N ILE A 315 -10.46 -13.54 -12.22
CA ILE A 315 -11.89 -13.47 -11.88
C ILE A 315 -12.11 -12.56 -10.66
N TYR A 316 -11.34 -12.73 -9.59
CA TYR A 316 -11.41 -11.85 -8.43
C TYR A 316 -11.06 -10.41 -8.79
N ASN A 317 -10.01 -10.17 -9.60
CA ASN A 317 -9.64 -8.83 -10.05
C ASN A 317 -10.74 -8.18 -10.90
N SER A 318 -11.36 -8.93 -11.80
CA SER A 318 -12.53 -8.47 -12.57
C SER A 318 -13.64 -8.02 -11.62
N SER A 319 -14.02 -8.87 -10.67
CA SER A 319 -15.10 -8.58 -9.71
C SER A 319 -14.78 -7.38 -8.83
N TYR A 320 -13.53 -7.26 -8.35
CA TYR A 320 -13.09 -6.13 -7.55
C TYR A 320 -13.17 -4.82 -8.33
N LEU A 321 -12.63 -4.79 -9.54
CA LEU A 321 -12.63 -3.62 -10.41
C LEU A 321 -14.07 -3.20 -10.75
N THR A 322 -14.93 -4.15 -11.11
CA THR A 322 -16.36 -3.87 -11.31
C THR A 322 -16.99 -3.25 -10.06
N ALA A 323 -16.74 -3.82 -8.87
CA ALA A 323 -17.33 -3.32 -7.63
C ALA A 323 -16.80 -1.93 -7.22
N GLN A 324 -15.57 -1.55 -7.60
CA GLN A 324 -15.07 -0.19 -7.40
C GLN A 324 -15.88 0.85 -8.22
N HIS A 325 -16.31 0.49 -9.43
CA HIS A 325 -16.92 1.43 -10.37
C HIS A 325 -18.44 1.32 -10.52
N SER A 326 -19.07 0.21 -10.11
CA SER A 326 -20.51 -0.02 -10.26
C SER A 326 -21.23 -0.16 -8.92
N LYS A 327 -22.11 0.80 -8.58
CA LYS A 327 -23.01 0.65 -7.43
C LYS A 327 -24.00 -0.49 -7.64
N VAL A 328 -24.49 -0.67 -8.86
CA VAL A 328 -25.45 -1.73 -9.20
C VAL A 328 -24.86 -3.11 -8.93
N TYR A 329 -23.61 -3.35 -9.35
CA TYR A 329 -22.90 -4.59 -9.06
C TYR A 329 -22.63 -4.78 -7.56
N ARG A 330 -22.29 -3.71 -6.83
CA ARG A 330 -22.15 -3.78 -5.36
C ARG A 330 -23.45 -4.20 -4.67
N ASP A 331 -24.57 -3.63 -5.09
CA ASP A 331 -25.88 -3.94 -4.52
C ASP A 331 -26.29 -5.38 -4.87
N PHE A 332 -26.03 -5.82 -6.10
CA PHE A 332 -26.20 -7.23 -6.52
C PHE A 332 -25.45 -8.19 -5.60
N LEU A 333 -24.15 -7.94 -5.34
CA LEU A 333 -23.34 -8.79 -4.48
C LEU A 333 -23.78 -8.73 -3.01
N THR A 334 -23.99 -7.54 -2.47
CA THR A 334 -24.03 -7.33 -1.01
C THR A 334 -25.42 -7.17 -0.42
N ILE A 335 -26.36 -6.58 -1.16
CA ILE A 335 -27.75 -6.39 -0.72
C ILE A 335 -28.58 -7.60 -1.15
N HIS A 336 -28.51 -7.96 -2.43
CA HIS A 336 -29.33 -9.03 -2.99
C HIS A 336 -28.72 -10.41 -2.82
N LYS A 337 -27.39 -10.50 -2.59
CA LYS A 337 -26.64 -11.77 -2.62
C LYS A 337 -27.02 -12.58 -3.86
N GLY A 338 -27.03 -11.87 -4.99
CA GLY A 338 -27.62 -12.32 -6.24
C GLY A 338 -26.85 -13.47 -6.85
N ASP A 339 -27.49 -14.16 -7.78
CA ASP A 339 -26.92 -15.26 -8.52
C ASP A 339 -26.99 -14.94 -10.01
N PHE A 340 -25.83 -14.85 -10.68
CA PHE A 340 -25.77 -14.60 -12.11
C PHE A 340 -26.41 -15.72 -12.93
N TRP A 341 -26.38 -16.95 -12.42
CA TRP A 341 -27.04 -18.07 -13.10
C TRP A 341 -28.54 -17.86 -13.14
N ASP A 342 -29.17 -17.65 -11.98
CA ASP A 342 -30.61 -17.38 -11.88
C ASP A 342 -30.98 -16.15 -12.70
N LEU A 343 -30.20 -15.08 -12.58
CA LEU A 343 -30.44 -13.82 -13.30
C LEU A 343 -30.39 -13.97 -14.83
N ALA A 344 -29.52 -14.85 -15.33
CA ALA A 344 -29.38 -15.11 -16.76
C ALA A 344 -30.46 -16.05 -17.32
N LYS A 345 -31.07 -16.89 -16.47
CA LYS A 345 -32.07 -17.89 -16.86
C LYS A 345 -33.51 -17.46 -16.57
N ASP A 346 -33.71 -16.45 -15.73
CA ASP A 346 -35.01 -15.86 -15.43
C ASP A 346 -35.44 -14.83 -16.50
N GLU A 347 -36.61 -15.05 -17.10
CA GLU A 347 -37.16 -14.16 -18.14
C GLU A 347 -37.53 -12.79 -17.60
N GLU A 348 -38.03 -12.70 -16.36
CA GLU A 348 -38.43 -11.44 -15.74
C GLU A 348 -37.22 -10.54 -15.44
N SER A 349 -36.06 -11.14 -15.18
CA SER A 349 -34.81 -10.44 -14.87
C SER A 349 -33.95 -10.10 -16.09
N ARG A 350 -34.37 -10.46 -17.31
CA ARG A 350 -33.55 -10.40 -18.53
C ARG A 350 -32.98 -9.02 -18.85
N ASP A 351 -33.78 -7.97 -18.66
CA ASP A 351 -33.34 -6.59 -18.96
C ASP A 351 -32.35 -6.08 -17.91
N TYR A 352 -32.56 -6.41 -16.63
CA TYR A 352 -31.61 -6.12 -15.57
C TYR A 352 -30.29 -6.87 -15.78
N TYR A 353 -30.34 -8.17 -16.13
CA TYR A 353 -29.17 -8.97 -16.49
C TYR A 353 -28.36 -8.31 -17.62
N LYS A 354 -29.02 -7.95 -18.75
CA LYS A 354 -28.34 -7.31 -19.89
C LYS A 354 -27.72 -5.97 -19.51
N SER A 355 -28.42 -5.17 -18.71
CA SER A 355 -27.91 -3.89 -18.21
C SER A 355 -26.65 -4.09 -17.37
N LEU A 356 -26.71 -4.99 -16.39
CA LEU A 356 -25.58 -5.30 -15.51
C LEU A 356 -24.39 -5.87 -16.29
N ALA A 357 -24.63 -6.80 -17.21
CA ALA A 357 -23.63 -7.36 -18.12
C ALA A 357 -22.94 -6.30 -18.99
N THR A 358 -23.71 -5.35 -19.52
CA THR A 358 -23.20 -4.22 -20.32
C THR A 358 -22.34 -3.28 -19.49
N GLU A 359 -22.77 -2.97 -18.27
CA GLU A 359 -22.03 -2.14 -17.32
C GLU A 359 -20.69 -2.79 -16.94
N ILE A 360 -20.70 -4.08 -16.57
CA ILE A 360 -19.49 -4.85 -16.27
C ILE A 360 -18.53 -4.83 -17.47
N THR A 361 -19.04 -5.09 -18.66
CA THR A 361 -18.25 -5.08 -19.90
C THR A 361 -17.56 -3.74 -20.12
N THR A 362 -18.30 -2.65 -19.92
CA THR A 362 -17.81 -1.28 -20.13
C THR A 362 -16.71 -0.93 -19.14
N ILE A 363 -16.92 -1.25 -17.86
CA ILE A 363 -15.93 -1.00 -16.80
C ILE A 363 -14.65 -1.77 -17.05
N LEU A 364 -14.75 -3.08 -17.32
CA LEU A 364 -13.58 -3.94 -17.48
C LEU A 364 -12.79 -3.57 -18.76
N LYS A 365 -13.45 -3.27 -19.88
CA LYS A 365 -12.76 -2.81 -21.10
C LYS A 365 -12.00 -1.50 -20.90
N SER A 366 -12.55 -0.60 -20.08
CA SER A 366 -11.94 0.72 -19.83
C SER A 366 -10.77 0.65 -18.86
N ASN A 367 -10.70 -0.37 -17.99
CA ASN A 367 -9.75 -0.43 -16.88
C ASN A 367 -8.76 -1.62 -16.92
N ASP A 368 -9.06 -2.73 -17.61
CA ASP A 368 -8.11 -3.81 -17.88
C ASP A 368 -8.34 -4.44 -19.27
N PRO A 369 -7.64 -3.98 -20.32
CA PRO A 369 -7.85 -4.43 -21.70
C PRO A 369 -7.46 -5.89 -21.95
N ARG A 370 -6.82 -6.57 -20.99
CA ARG A 370 -6.49 -8.00 -21.06
C ARG A 370 -7.68 -8.88 -20.71
N ILE A 371 -8.66 -8.32 -20.01
CA ILE A 371 -9.90 -8.99 -19.67
C ILE A 371 -10.86 -8.73 -20.84
N LYS A 372 -11.30 -9.79 -21.52
CA LYS A 372 -12.28 -9.71 -22.61
C LYS A 372 -13.65 -10.13 -22.09
N PRO A 373 -14.36 -9.29 -21.32
CA PRO A 373 -15.75 -9.58 -21.00
C PRO A 373 -16.55 -9.47 -22.30
N MET A 374 -17.09 -10.60 -22.72
CA MET A 374 -18.18 -10.66 -23.67
C MET A 374 -19.23 -11.51 -22.99
N PHE A 375 -20.25 -10.84 -22.45
CA PHE A 375 -21.46 -11.50 -21.98
C PHE A 375 -22.31 -11.96 -23.16
#